data_AF-A0A496VXB0-F1
#
_entry.id   AF-A0A496VXB0-F1
#
_cell.length_a   1.000
_cell.length_b   1.000
_cell.length_c   1.000
_cell.angle_alpha   90.00
_cell.angle_beta   90.00
_cell.angle_gamma   90.00
#
_symmetry.space_group_name_H-M   'P 1'
#
loop_
_entity.id
_entity.type
_entity.pdbx_description
1 polymer ?
#
loop_
_entity_poly.entity_id
_entity_poly.type
_entity_poly.pdbx_seq_one_letter_code
_entity_poly.pdbx_strand_id
1 'polypeptide(L)'
;MKSNKQRRLEIKAKRLKRAKKLLELDTIHQIKVLPQGAILANHEELKHNNTYGFFPEYYVDVSYTCCDCGSKEIWTAKQQKWWYEVAKGNINSHAVRCYGCRKKIRDEKARQKKHMEEMAEKEPHSNEAFFKGPPKRIKPDRSSRPVRFCG
;
A
#
# COMPACT_ATOMS: atom_id res chain seq x y z
N MET A 1 -38.16 16.27 3.26
CA MET A 1 -37.29 15.06 3.27
C MET A 1 -35.86 15.44 2.97
N LYS A 2 -34.86 14.86 3.66
CA LYS A 2 -33.44 15.14 3.37
C LYS A 2 -33.00 14.40 2.10
N SER A 3 -32.16 15.04 1.29
CA SER A 3 -31.58 14.42 0.10
C SER A 3 -30.67 13.24 0.48
N ASN A 4 -30.60 12.22 -0.38
CA ASN A 4 -29.68 11.08 -0.21
C ASN A 4 -28.22 11.53 -0.01
N LYS A 5 -27.81 12.63 -0.65
CA LYS A 5 -26.48 13.24 -0.46
C LYS A 5 -26.28 13.74 0.97
N GLN A 6 -27.28 14.45 1.50
CA GLN A 6 -27.27 14.96 2.88
C GLN A 6 -27.21 13.79 3.89
N ARG A 7 -27.99 12.74 3.68
CA ARG A 7 -27.99 11.55 4.56
C ARG A 7 -26.63 10.84 4.57
N ARG A 8 -25.97 10.68 3.42
CA ARG A 8 -24.62 10.08 3.33
C ARG A 8 -23.58 10.91 4.08
N LEU A 9 -23.64 12.24 3.98
CA LEU A 9 -22.75 13.15 4.70
C LEU A 9 -22.96 13.06 6.22
N GLU A 10 -24.21 13.00 6.69
CA GLU A 10 -24.52 12.83 8.12
C GLU A 10 -23.99 11.50 8.65
N ILE A 11 -24.17 10.40 7.91
CA ILE A 11 -23.62 9.09 8.28
C ILE A 11 -22.10 9.16 8.37
N LYS A 12 -21.43 9.79 7.38
CA LYS A 12 -19.97 9.98 7.39
C LYS A 12 -19.52 10.80 8.60
N ALA A 13 -20.21 11.89 8.93
CA ALA A 13 -19.90 12.72 10.09
C ALA A 13 -20.04 11.96 11.41
N LYS A 14 -21.12 11.17 11.57
CA LYS A 14 -21.34 10.32 12.75
C LYS A 14 -20.22 9.28 12.90
N ARG A 15 -19.83 8.63 11.80
CA ARG A 15 -18.73 7.66 11.81
C ARG A 15 -17.39 8.34 12.14
N LEU A 16 -17.12 9.54 11.62
CA LEU A 16 -15.90 10.30 11.97
C LEU A 16 -15.84 10.63 13.46
N LYS A 17 -16.96 11.07 14.06
CA LYS A 17 -17.03 11.33 15.51
C LYS A 17 -16.74 10.08 16.32
N ARG A 18 -17.31 8.94 15.93
CA ARG A 18 -17.08 7.66 16.60
C ARG A 18 -15.64 7.17 16.44
N ALA A 19 -15.09 7.22 15.23
CA ALA A 19 -13.72 6.81 14.96
C ALA A 19 -12.71 7.62 15.78
N LYS A 20 -12.93 8.94 15.92
CA LYS A 20 -12.13 9.79 16.82
C LYS A 20 -12.16 9.32 18.26
N LYS A 21 -13.33 8.91 18.77
CA LYS A 21 -13.48 8.39 20.14
C LYS A 21 -12.81 7.02 20.32
N LEU A 22 -12.79 6.18 19.28
CA LEU A 22 -12.23 4.83 19.33
C LEU A 22 -10.72 4.79 19.13
N LEU A 23 -10.09 5.86 18.64
CA LEU A 23 -8.64 5.94 18.42
C LEU A 23 -7.82 5.78 19.71
N GLU A 24 -8.39 6.10 20.87
CA GLU A 24 -7.74 6.00 22.18
C GLU A 24 -7.89 4.62 22.83
N LEU A 25 -8.66 3.71 22.23
CA LEU A 25 -8.87 2.38 22.79
C LEU A 25 -7.70 1.46 22.48
N ASP A 26 -7.23 0.75 23.50
CA ASP A 26 -6.28 -0.34 23.35
C ASP A 26 -6.98 -1.57 22.76
N THR A 27 -6.56 -2.00 21.57
CA THR A 27 -7.13 -3.16 20.85
C THR A 27 -6.34 -4.45 21.07
N ILE A 28 -5.31 -4.41 21.93
CA ILE A 28 -4.33 -5.49 22.11
C ILE A 28 -4.67 -6.40 23.31
N HIS A 29 -5.33 -5.86 24.34
CA HIS A 29 -5.64 -6.59 25.57
C HIS A 29 -7.06 -7.20 25.53
N GLN A 30 -7.22 -8.40 26.11
CA GLN A 30 -8.50 -9.12 26.24
C GLN A 30 -9.62 -8.24 26.80
N ILE A 31 -10.59 -7.87 25.96
CA ILE A 31 -11.73 -7.07 26.39
C ILE A 31 -12.96 -7.94 26.61
N LYS A 32 -13.57 -7.83 27.80
CA LYS A 32 -14.86 -8.48 28.13
C LYS A 32 -16.06 -7.95 27.31
N VAL A 33 -15.93 -6.80 26.65
CA VAL A 33 -17.00 -6.10 25.93
C VAL A 33 -16.48 -5.50 24.63
N LEU A 34 -17.00 -5.95 23.49
CA LEU A 34 -16.65 -5.38 22.19
C LEU A 34 -17.17 -3.94 22.06
N PRO A 35 -16.34 -2.97 21.62
CA PRO A 35 -16.83 -1.64 21.33
C PRO A 35 -17.84 -1.69 20.18
N GLN A 36 -18.82 -0.78 20.19
CA GLN A 36 -19.87 -0.75 19.18
C GLN A 36 -19.23 -0.79 17.79
N GLY A 37 -19.74 -1.68 16.94
CA GLY A 37 -19.31 -1.97 15.55
C GLY A 37 -17.82 -2.23 15.35
N ALA A 38 -17.15 -2.75 16.38
CA ALA A 38 -15.95 -3.53 16.21
C ALA A 38 -16.24 -4.82 15.44
N ILE A 39 -15.20 -5.38 14.81
CA ILE A 39 -15.27 -6.68 14.12
C ILE A 39 -14.14 -7.55 14.64
N LEU A 40 -14.48 -8.76 15.10
CA LEU A 40 -13.49 -9.73 15.57
C LEU A 40 -12.48 -10.09 14.47
N ALA A 41 -11.21 -10.10 14.87
CA ALA A 41 -10.10 -10.56 14.05
C ALA A 41 -10.01 -12.08 14.08
N ASN A 42 -9.68 -12.69 12.95
CA ASN A 42 -9.36 -14.11 12.86
C ASN A 42 -7.84 -14.29 12.90
N HIS A 43 -7.29 -14.74 14.03
CA HIS A 43 -5.85 -14.90 14.22
C HIS A 43 -5.24 -15.99 13.33
N GLU A 44 -6.02 -16.99 12.94
CA GLU A 44 -5.58 -18.02 11.99
C GLU A 44 -5.18 -17.42 10.63
N GLU A 45 -5.93 -16.41 10.19
CA GLU A 45 -5.65 -15.72 8.93
C GLU A 45 -4.44 -14.77 9.03
N LEU A 46 -4.01 -14.42 10.25
CA LEU A 46 -2.91 -13.50 10.53
C LEU A 46 -1.54 -14.20 10.64
N LYS A 47 -1.49 -15.54 10.55
CA LYS A 47 -0.25 -16.34 10.62
C LYS A 47 0.86 -15.93 9.63
N HIS A 48 0.50 -15.27 8.53
CA HIS A 48 1.46 -14.75 7.56
C HIS A 48 2.28 -13.55 8.07
N ASN A 49 1.82 -12.86 9.10
CA ASN A 49 2.53 -11.75 9.73
C ASN A 49 3.43 -12.27 10.86
N ASN A 50 4.71 -12.46 10.58
CA ASN A 50 5.73 -12.82 11.58
C ASN A 50 6.18 -11.61 12.41
N THR A 51 5.23 -10.96 13.07
CA THR A 51 5.52 -9.86 14.01
C THR A 51 5.74 -10.42 15.40
N TYR A 52 6.75 -9.91 16.11
CA TYR A 52 7.01 -10.23 17.52
C TYR A 52 5.96 -9.67 18.51
N GLY A 53 4.96 -8.94 18.00
CA GLY A 53 3.90 -8.32 18.79
C GLY A 53 2.59 -9.09 18.74
N PHE A 54 1.65 -8.68 19.59
CA PHE A 54 0.31 -9.24 19.64
C PHE A 54 -0.53 -8.84 18.42
N PHE A 55 -1.35 -9.78 17.93
CA PHE A 55 -2.36 -9.47 16.94
C PHE A 55 -3.56 -8.77 17.59
N PRO A 56 -4.20 -7.82 16.89
CA PRO A 56 -5.42 -7.20 17.40
C PRO A 56 -6.50 -8.26 17.58
N GLU A 57 -7.27 -8.18 18.67
CA GLU A 57 -8.43 -9.07 18.87
C GLU A 57 -9.63 -8.65 18.02
N TYR A 58 -9.72 -7.35 17.73
CA TYR A 58 -10.81 -6.78 16.95
C TYR A 58 -10.34 -5.53 16.19
N TYR A 59 -11.05 -5.22 15.10
CA TYR A 59 -10.86 -4.02 14.29
C TYR A 59 -11.94 -3.00 14.60
N VAL A 60 -11.57 -1.72 14.65
CA VAL A 60 -12.47 -0.57 14.85
C VAL A 60 -12.34 0.43 13.72
N ASP A 61 -13.38 1.22 13.45
CA ASP A 61 -13.29 2.29 12.47
C ASP A 61 -12.23 3.33 12.89
N VAL A 62 -11.17 3.48 12.08
CA VAL A 62 -10.07 4.42 12.32
C VAL A 62 -10.20 5.61 11.37
N SER A 63 -10.18 6.84 11.89
CA SER A 63 -10.15 8.03 11.04
C SER A 63 -8.73 8.35 10.61
N TYR A 64 -8.53 8.66 9.34
CA TYR A 64 -7.24 9.07 8.80
C TYR A 64 -7.39 10.26 7.84
N THR A 65 -6.28 10.96 7.61
CA THR A 65 -6.22 12.07 6.65
C THR A 65 -5.43 11.60 5.44
N CYS A 66 -5.99 11.77 4.24
CA CYS A 66 -5.30 11.41 3.00
C CYS A 66 -4.02 12.25 2.84
N CYS A 67 -2.87 11.61 2.63
CA CYS A 67 -1.59 12.32 2.46
C CYS A 67 -1.53 13.18 1.19
N ASP A 68 -2.26 12.82 0.13
CA ASP A 68 -2.17 13.53 -1.15
C ASP A 68 -3.19 14.67 -1.26
N CYS A 69 -4.42 14.50 -0.75
CA CYS A 69 -5.50 15.49 -0.92
C CYS A 69 -6.04 16.08 0.39
N GLY A 70 -5.54 15.64 1.54
CA GLY A 70 -5.95 16.14 2.86
C GLY A 70 -7.38 15.76 3.28
N SER A 71 -8.09 14.92 2.52
CA SER A 71 -9.46 14.55 2.86
C SER A 71 -9.50 13.66 4.11
N LYS A 72 -10.43 13.98 5.04
CA LYS A 72 -10.69 13.15 6.21
C LYS A 72 -11.56 11.96 5.82
N GLU A 73 -11.00 10.77 5.96
CA GLU A 73 -11.64 9.51 5.65
C GLU A 73 -11.64 8.56 6.84
N ILE A 74 -12.32 7.44 6.67
CA ILE A 74 -12.46 6.41 7.68
C ILE A 74 -12.01 5.11 7.04
N TRP A 75 -11.03 4.49 7.68
CA TRP A 75 -10.65 3.12 7.41
C TRP A 75 -11.53 2.22 8.26
N THR A 76 -12.56 1.67 7.63
CA THR A 76 -13.58 0.91 8.36
C THR A 76 -13.04 -0.41 8.88
N ALA A 77 -13.60 -0.91 9.99
CA ALA A 77 -13.24 -2.22 10.54
C ALA A 77 -13.34 -3.34 9.49
N LYS A 78 -14.33 -3.25 8.58
CA LYS A 78 -14.49 -4.21 7.47
C LYS A 78 -13.33 -4.16 6.47
N GLN A 79 -12.86 -2.96 6.14
CA GLN A 79 -11.73 -2.78 5.23
C GLN A 79 -10.42 -3.25 5.85
N GLN A 80 -10.25 -3.04 7.16
CA GLN A 80 -9.11 -3.55 7.92
C GLN A 80 -9.10 -5.07 7.91
N LYS A 81 -10.23 -5.70 8.27
CA LYS A 81 -10.38 -7.16 8.24
C LYS A 81 -10.01 -7.75 6.88
N TRP A 82 -10.58 -7.21 5.80
CA TRP A 82 -10.23 -7.66 4.45
C TRP A 82 -8.75 -7.47 4.12
N TRP A 83 -8.16 -6.33 4.50
CA TRP A 83 -6.75 -6.03 4.19
C TRP A 83 -5.78 -6.99 4.87
N TYR A 84 -5.95 -7.22 6.17
CA TYR A 84 -5.05 -8.07 6.93
C TYR A 84 -5.33 -9.55 6.68
N GLU A 85 -6.60 -9.96 6.69
CA GLU A 85 -6.92 -11.40 6.63
C GLU A 85 -6.97 -11.93 5.20
N VAL A 86 -7.51 -11.17 4.23
CA VAL A 86 -7.70 -11.66 2.85
C VAL A 86 -6.59 -11.21 1.93
N ALA A 87 -6.26 -9.92 1.92
CA ALA A 87 -5.19 -9.39 1.09
C ALA A 87 -3.78 -9.68 1.66
N LYS A 88 -3.70 -10.26 2.86
CA LYS A 88 -2.46 -10.63 3.56
C LYS A 88 -1.49 -9.44 3.71
N GLY A 89 -2.06 -8.27 3.98
CA GLY A 89 -1.30 -7.05 4.23
C GLY A 89 -0.57 -7.10 5.57
N ASN A 90 0.54 -6.36 5.66
CA ASN A 90 1.31 -6.28 6.90
C ASN A 90 0.47 -5.65 8.02
N ILE A 91 0.44 -6.25 9.22
CA ILE A 91 -0.36 -5.76 10.35
C ILE A 91 -0.03 -4.33 10.79
N ASN A 92 1.21 -3.88 10.56
CA ASN A 92 1.65 -2.52 10.88
C ASN A 92 1.28 -1.47 9.81
N SER A 93 0.71 -1.92 8.68
CA SER A 93 0.31 -1.02 7.59
C SER A 93 -1.07 -0.41 7.86
N HIS A 94 -1.24 0.88 7.55
CA HIS A 94 -2.51 1.56 7.72
C HIS A 94 -2.94 2.33 6.46
N ALA A 95 -4.23 2.67 6.37
CA ALA A 95 -4.74 3.47 5.27
C ALA A 95 -4.20 4.91 5.33
N VAL A 96 -3.42 5.30 4.33
CA VAL A 96 -2.82 6.65 4.21
C VAL A 96 -3.42 7.49 3.08
N ARG A 97 -4.06 6.86 2.10
CA ARG A 97 -4.62 7.51 0.90
C ARG A 97 -6.08 7.18 0.72
N CYS A 98 -6.89 8.15 0.30
CA CYS A 98 -8.29 7.93 -0.01
C CYS A 98 -8.49 7.07 -1.26
N TYR A 99 -9.70 6.52 -1.45
CA TYR A 99 -10.03 5.75 -2.65
C TYR A 99 -9.79 6.53 -3.95
N GLY A 100 -10.14 7.82 -3.97
CA GLY A 100 -9.95 8.68 -5.13
C GLY A 100 -8.49 8.80 -5.53
N CYS A 101 -7.59 9.05 -4.58
CA CYS A 101 -6.15 9.14 -4.85
C CYS A 101 -5.54 7.79 -5.24
N ARG A 102 -5.96 6.69 -4.59
CA ARG A 102 -5.52 5.34 -4.99
C ARG A 102 -5.95 5.00 -6.43
N LYS A 103 -7.16 5.40 -6.84
CA LYS A 103 -7.64 5.22 -8.21
C LYS A 103 -6.78 6.00 -9.21
N LYS A 104 -6.54 7.30 -8.95
CA LYS A 104 -5.68 8.12 -9.81
C LYS A 104 -4.29 7.52 -10.02
N ILE A 105 -3.64 7.06 -8.94
CA ILE A 105 -2.32 6.43 -9.03
C ILE A 105 -2.37 5.14 -9.86
N ARG A 106 -3.42 4.32 -9.69
CA ARG A 106 -3.59 3.11 -10.50
C ARG A 106 -3.76 3.44 -11.97
N ASP A 107 -4.59 4.44 -12.29
CA ASP A 107 -4.86 4.85 -13.66
C ASP A 107 -3.60 5.42 -14.34
N GLU A 108 -2.79 6.20 -13.61
CA GLU A 108 -1.49 6.71 -14.09
C GLU A 108 -0.51 5.57 -14.38
N LYS A 109 -0.34 4.64 -13.44
CA LYS A 109 0.54 3.47 -13.63
C LYS A 109 0.10 2.61 -14.81
N ALA A 110 -1.22 2.44 -14.99
CA ALA A 110 -1.76 1.71 -16.13
C ALA A 110 -1.45 2.42 -17.46
N ARG A 111 -1.57 3.76 -17.51
CA ARG A 111 -1.21 4.55 -18.69
C ARG A 111 0.28 4.46 -18.99
N GLN A 112 1.13 4.59 -17.98
CA GLN A 112 2.58 4.46 -18.12
C GLN A 112 2.95 3.07 -18.64
N LYS A 113 2.35 2.01 -18.08
CA LYS A 113 2.59 0.63 -18.55
C LYS A 113 2.23 0.48 -20.03
N LYS A 114 1.04 0.93 -20.45
CA LYS A 114 0.61 0.88 -21.85
C LYS A 114 1.56 1.65 -22.77
N HIS A 115 1.97 2.84 -22.35
CA HIS A 115 2.92 3.64 -23.13
C HIS A 115 4.27 2.92 -23.28
N MET A 116 4.78 2.30 -22.22
CA MET A 116 6.02 1.53 -22.27
C MET A 116 5.90 0.29 -23.18
N GLU A 117 4.75 -0.38 -23.17
CA GLU A 117 4.46 -1.51 -24.07
C GLU A 117 4.42 -1.05 -25.53
N GLU A 118 3.69 0.03 -25.84
CA GLU A 118 3.66 0.64 -27.18
C GLU A 118 5.05 1.07 -27.66
N MET A 119 5.89 1.62 -26.78
CA MET A 119 7.25 2.02 -27.12
C MET A 119 8.19 0.82 -27.32
N ALA A 120 7.92 -0.31 -26.68
CA ALA A 120 8.66 -1.55 -26.87
C ALA A 120 8.32 -2.26 -28.19
N GLU A 121 7.08 -2.10 -28.67
CA GLU A 121 6.63 -2.64 -29.96
C GLU A 121 7.09 -1.81 -31.16
N LYS A 122 7.42 -0.52 -30.97
CA LYS A 122 7.93 0.33 -32.05
C LYS A 122 9.32 -0.12 -32.47
N GLU A 123 9.51 -0.25 -33.79
CA GLU A 123 10.81 -0.59 -34.34
C GLU A 123 11.87 0.45 -33.96
N PRO A 124 13.08 0.00 -33.63
CA PRO A 124 14.17 0.90 -33.32
C PRO A 124 14.47 1.78 -34.53
N HIS A 125 14.66 3.08 -34.26
CA HIS A 125 15.01 4.05 -35.29
C HIS A 125 16.29 3.62 -36.02
N SER A 126 16.39 3.89 -37.33
CA SER A 126 17.53 3.49 -38.16
C SER A 126 18.90 3.88 -37.59
N ASN A 127 18.97 4.99 -36.87
CA ASN A 127 20.18 5.48 -36.21
C ASN A 127 20.32 5.08 -34.72
N GLU A 128 19.60 4.07 -34.21
CA GLU A 128 19.60 3.72 -32.78
C GLU A 128 21.00 3.33 -32.26
N ALA A 129 21.82 2.69 -33.10
CA ALA A 129 23.21 2.35 -32.77
C ALA A 129 24.10 3.57 -32.48
N PHE A 130 23.75 4.74 -33.00
CA PHE A 130 24.47 5.99 -32.75
C PHE A 130 24.20 6.54 -31.33
N PHE A 131 22.96 6.39 -30.83
CA PHE A 131 22.53 6.96 -29.55
C PHE A 131 22.86 6.09 -28.33
N LYS A 132 23.02 4.76 -28.50
CA LYS A 132 23.31 3.83 -27.39
C LYS A 132 24.74 3.91 -26.84
N GLY A 133 25.61 4.71 -27.47
CA GLY A 133 27.00 4.89 -27.07
C GLY A 133 27.84 3.61 -27.26
N PRO A 134 29.18 3.73 -27.23
CA PRO A 134 30.03 2.55 -27.39
C PRO A 134 29.85 1.60 -26.19
N PRO A 135 29.90 0.27 -26.41
CA PRO A 135 29.83 -0.70 -25.33
C PRO A 135 30.93 -0.41 -24.30
N LYS A 136 30.59 -0.54 -23.00
CA LYS A 136 31.56 -0.36 -21.92
C LYS A 136 32.75 -1.29 -22.17
N ARG A 137 33.97 -0.73 -22.27
CA ARG A 137 35.20 -1.52 -22.42
C ARG A 137 35.27 -2.53 -21.28
N ILE A 138 35.22 -3.82 -21.63
CA ILE A 138 35.49 -4.92 -20.70
C ILE A 138 36.94 -4.74 -20.27
N LYS A 139 37.17 -4.44 -18.98
CA LYS A 139 38.53 -4.38 -18.44
C LYS A 139 39.12 -5.78 -18.55
N PRO A 140 40.32 -5.96 -19.14
CA PRO A 140 40.94 -7.28 -19.22
C PRO A 140 41.13 -7.84 -17.81
N ASP A 141 40.83 -9.13 -17.67
CA ASP A 141 40.98 -9.86 -16.41
C ASP A 141 42.45 -9.76 -15.94
N ARG A 142 42.65 -9.24 -14.72
CA ARG A 142 43.98 -9.05 -14.12
C ARG A 142 44.70 -10.39 -13.84
N SER A 143 44.00 -11.52 -13.92
CA SER A 143 44.53 -12.87 -13.71
C SER A 143 45.43 -13.38 -14.84
N SER A 144 45.39 -12.78 -16.03
CA SER A 144 46.12 -13.22 -17.22
C SER A 144 47.46 -12.51 -17.44
N ARG A 145 47.99 -11.82 -16.42
CA ARG A 145 49.35 -11.27 -16.48
C ARG A 145 50.37 -12.41 -16.39
N PRO A 146 51.21 -12.65 -17.41
CA PRO A 146 52.26 -13.65 -17.31
C PRO A 146 53.22 -13.26 -16.18
N VAL A 147 53.50 -14.21 -15.29
CA VAL A 147 54.50 -14.06 -14.23
C VAL A 147 55.84 -13.86 -14.93
N ARG A 148 56.44 -12.67 -14.79
CA ARG A 148 57.80 -12.43 -15.28
C ARG A 148 58.75 -13.34 -14.50
N PHE A 149 59.26 -14.38 -15.14
CA PHE A 149 60.42 -15.11 -14.65
C PHE A 149 61.65 -14.23 -14.90
N CYS A 150 62.15 -13.58 -13.84
CA CYS A 150 63.47 -12.98 -13.88
C CYS A 150 64.50 -14.10 -13.72
N GLY A 151 65.32 -14.30 -14.75
CA GLY A 151 66.58 -15.07 -14.67
C GLY A 151 67.75 -14.18 -14.32
#